data_AF-E9GUM8-F1
#
_entry.id   AF-E9GUM8-F1
#
_cell.length_a   1.000
_cell.length_b   1.000
_cell.length_c   1.000
_cell.angle_alpha   90.00
_cell.angle_beta   90.00
_cell.angle_gamma   90.00
#
_symmetry.space_group_name_H-M   'P 1'
#
loop_
_entity.id
_entity.type
_entity.pdbx_description
1 polymer ?
#
loop_
_entity_poly.entity_id
_entity_poly.type
_entity_poly.pdbx_seq_one_letter_code
_entity_poly.pdbx_strand_id
1 'polypeptide(L)'
;MWVEVSYKYQNQVRALMKVKYPELFKACPDADLHKTMVLLPQELLVANIPFRTLKQLPGDYVITLPAGLHFVKNSGSNIAEATNYVSEDWVEHRKTFPRGNA
;
A
#
# COMPACT_ATOMS: atom_id res chain seq x y z
N MET A 1 -13.78 -2.96 1.50
CA MET A 1 -13.52 -1.51 1.57
C MET A 1 -12.04 -1.30 1.40
N TRP A 2 -11.69 -0.38 0.51
CA TRP A 2 -10.34 0.03 0.19
C TRP A 2 -10.05 1.38 0.82
N VAL A 3 -8.83 1.55 1.31
CA VAL A 3 -8.23 2.84 1.66
C VAL A 3 -7.03 3.01 0.76
N GLU A 4 -7.00 4.08 -0.03
CA GLU A 4 -5.94 4.38 -0.98
C GLU A 4 -5.22 5.68 -0.59
N VAL A 5 -3.89 5.66 -0.68
CA VAL A 5 -3.05 6.84 -0.51
C VAL A 5 -2.17 7.00 -1.74
N SER A 6 -2.24 8.18 -2.34
CA SER A 6 -1.45 8.51 -3.52
C SER A 6 0.05 8.32 -3.26
N TYR A 7 0.77 7.81 -4.25
CA TYR A 7 2.23 7.62 -4.20
C TYR A 7 2.99 8.89 -3.75
N LYS A 8 2.42 10.08 -3.98
CA LYS A 8 2.98 11.37 -3.53
C LYS A 8 3.22 11.43 -2.02
N TYR A 9 2.44 10.68 -1.24
CA TYR A 9 2.51 10.67 0.22
C TYR A 9 3.17 9.40 0.78
N GLN A 10 3.79 8.55 -0.06
CA GLN A 10 4.39 7.28 0.37
C GLN A 10 5.42 7.44 1.50
N ASN A 11 6.21 8.52 1.48
CA ASN A 11 7.24 8.78 2.49
C ASN A 11 6.62 9.17 3.83
N GLN A 12 5.52 9.91 3.81
CA GLN A 12 4.79 10.29 5.02
C GLN A 12 4.14 9.07 5.66
N VAL A 13 3.52 8.21 4.85
CA VAL A 13 2.95 6.94 5.33
C VAL A 13 4.05 6.04 5.89
N ARG A 14 5.20 5.91 5.22
CA ARG A 14 6.34 5.13 5.73
C ARG A 14 6.89 5.70 7.04
N ALA A 15 6.98 7.02 7.17
CA ALA A 15 7.38 7.66 8.42
C ALA A 15 6.38 7.36 9.56
N LEU A 16 5.08 7.45 9.28
CA LEU A 16 4.04 7.09 10.24
C LEU A 16 4.13 5.62 10.65
N MET A 17 4.34 4.70 9.70
CA MET A 17 4.53 3.27 9.99
C MET A 17 5.80 3.02 10.81
N LYS A 18 6.89 3.76 10.58
CA LYS A 18 8.11 3.66 11.39
C LYS A 18 7.90 4.07 12.84
N VAL A 19 7.10 5.11 13.07
CA VAL A 19 6.72 5.56 14.42
C VAL A 19 5.83 4.51 15.09
N LYS A 20 4.87 3.93 14.35
CA LYS A 20 3.91 2.96 14.89
C LYS A 20 4.51 1.57 15.13
N TYR A 21 5.42 1.13 14.27
CA TYR A 21 6.02 -0.21 14.28
C TYR A 21 7.56 -0.17 14.30
N PRO A 22 8.19 0.49 15.28
CA PRO A 22 9.63 0.74 15.28
C PRO A 22 10.45 -0.56 15.27
N GLU A 23 10.01 -1.58 16.02
CA GLU A 23 10.73 -2.86 16.10
C GLU A 23 10.75 -3.62 14.76
N LEU A 24 9.68 -3.52 13.95
CA LEU A 24 9.64 -4.14 12.63
C LEU A 24 10.67 -3.51 11.69
N PHE A 25 10.77 -2.17 11.70
CA PHE A 25 11.73 -1.45 10.88
C PHE A 25 13.19 -1.58 11.37
N LYS A 26 13.37 -1.83 12.67
CA LYS A 26 14.68 -2.16 13.24
C LYS A 26 15.15 -3.55 12.78
N ALA A 27 14.24 -4.52 12.70
CA ALA A 27 14.54 -5.87 12.24
C ALA A 27 14.76 -5.93 10.71
N CYS A 28 13.98 -5.19 9.94
CA CYS A 28 14.10 -5.10 8.48
C CYS A 28 13.80 -3.67 8.00
N PRO A 29 14.75 -2.99 7.33
CA PRO A 29 14.50 -1.65 6.79
C PRO A 29 13.28 -1.56 5.86
N ASP A 30 12.93 -2.66 5.18
CA ASP A 30 11.82 -2.78 4.23
C ASP A 30 10.62 -3.58 4.77
N ALA A 31 10.42 -3.56 6.09
CA ALA A 31 9.33 -4.27 6.76
C ALA A 31 7.92 -3.91 6.27
N ASP A 32 7.72 -2.73 5.66
CA ASP A 32 6.46 -2.34 5.05
C ASP A 32 6.07 -3.19 3.84
N LEU A 33 7.04 -3.85 3.17
CA LEU A 33 6.77 -4.79 2.09
C LEU A 33 6.26 -6.14 2.58
N HIS A 34 6.36 -6.44 3.88
CA HIS A 34 5.92 -7.72 4.46
C HIS A 34 4.39 -7.81 4.61
N LYS A 35 3.66 -6.70 4.42
CA LYS A 35 2.19 -6.62 4.51
C LYS A 35 1.61 -7.04 5.88
N THR A 36 2.36 -6.80 6.96
CA THR A 36 1.96 -7.11 8.35
C THR A 36 1.52 -5.90 9.16
N MET A 37 1.57 -4.70 8.57
CA MET A 37 1.25 -3.44 9.23
C MET A 37 -0.17 -2.98 8.87
N VAL A 38 -0.89 -2.42 9.84
CA VAL A 38 -2.24 -1.89 9.65
C VAL A 38 -2.27 -0.40 9.96
N LEU A 39 -2.82 0.40 9.06
CA LEU A 39 -3.15 1.80 9.31
C LEU A 39 -4.66 2.01 9.15
N LEU A 40 -5.27 2.60 10.17
CA LEU A 40 -6.68 2.97 10.14
C LEU A 40 -6.85 4.37 9.53
N PRO A 41 -7.98 4.66 8.85
CA PRO A 41 -8.25 5.99 8.30
C PRO A 41 -8.09 7.14 9.30
N GLN A 42 -8.44 6.91 10.57
CA GLN A 42 -8.30 7.91 11.64
C GLN A 42 -6.84 8.31 11.87
N GLU A 43 -5.90 7.37 11.73
CA GLU A 43 -4.47 7.64 11.90
C GLU A 43 -3.93 8.48 10.75
N LEU A 44 -4.42 8.24 9.54
CA LEU A 44 -4.10 9.07 8.36
C LEU A 44 -4.68 10.49 8.49
N LEU A 45 -5.90 10.62 9.02
CA LEU A 45 -6.52 11.92 9.32
C LEU A 45 -5.70 12.72 10.33
N VAL A 46 -5.31 12.11 11.46
CA VAL A 46 -4.51 12.78 12.50
C VAL A 46 -3.13 13.18 11.97
N ALA A 47 -2.53 12.36 11.10
CA ALA A 47 -1.27 12.68 10.44
C ALA A 47 -1.40 13.69 9.29
N ASN A 48 -2.61 14.18 8.99
CA ASN A 48 -2.90 15.07 7.88
C ASN A 48 -2.43 14.53 6.50
N ILE A 49 -2.53 13.21 6.31
CA ILE A 49 -2.18 12.53 5.07
C ILE A 49 -3.46 12.32 4.24
N PRO A 50 -3.56 12.90 3.03
CA PRO A 50 -4.72 12.71 2.17
C PRO A 50 -4.88 11.26 1.72
N PHE A 51 -6.10 10.74 1.82
CA PHE A 51 -6.46 9.39 1.37
C PHE A 51 -7.86 9.39 0.75
N ARG A 52 -8.16 8.32 0.02
CA ARG A 52 -9.50 8.03 -0.50
C ARG A 52 -9.99 6.69 0.01
N THR A 53 -11.31 6.53 0.09
CA THR A 53 -11.93 5.24 0.38
C THR A 53 -12.81 4.80 -0.76
N LEU A 54 -12.81 3.50 -1.06
CA LEU A 54 -13.64 2.91 -2.10
C LEU A 54 -14.36 1.67 -1.57
N LYS A 55 -15.66 1.56 -1.83
CA LYS A 55 -16.44 0.34 -1.59
C LYS A 55 -16.56 -0.42 -2.90
N GLN A 56 -15.77 -1.48 -3.06
CA GLN A 56 -15.89 -2.44 -4.15
C GLN A 56 -17.05 -3.40 -3.86
N LEU A 57 -17.91 -3.61 -4.85
CA LEU A 57 -19.03 -4.56 -4.83
C LEU A 57 -18.74 -5.75 -5.76
N PRO A 58 -19.51 -6.86 -5.66
CA PRO A 58 -19.37 -7.98 -6.58
C PRO A 58 -19.55 -7.54 -8.04
N GLY A 59 -18.60 -7.93 -8.91
CA GLY A 59 -18.57 -7.53 -10.31
C GLY A 59 -17.72 -6.28 -10.60
N ASP A 60 -17.34 -5.50 -9.58
CA ASP A 60 -16.47 -4.33 -9.76
C ASP A 60 -15.00 -4.74 -9.91
N TYR A 61 -14.31 -4.05 -10.81
CA TYR A 61 -12.85 -4.08 -10.91
C TYR A 61 -12.24 -2.91 -10.13
N VAL A 62 -11.12 -3.17 -9.47
CA VAL A 62 -10.29 -2.15 -8.83
C VAL A 62 -8.87 -2.25 -9.39
N ILE A 63 -8.34 -1.13 -9.89
CA ILE A 63 -6.98 -1.03 -10.41
C ILE A 63 -6.15 -0.23 -9.42
N THR A 64 -5.07 -0.80 -8.92
CA THR A 64 -4.07 -0.09 -8.10
C THR A 64 -2.94 0.39 -9.00
N LEU A 65 -2.68 1.70 -8.99
CA LEU A 65 -1.64 2.30 -9.81
C LEU A 65 -0.24 2.14 -9.18
N PRO A 66 0.84 2.24 -9.97
CA PRO A 66 2.20 2.09 -9.48
C PRO A 66 2.50 2.98 -8.27
N ALA A 67 3.18 2.42 -7.27
CA ALA A 67 3.54 3.07 -6.00
C ALA A 67 2.36 3.61 -5.16
N GLY A 68 1.10 3.43 -5.58
CA GLY A 68 -0.08 3.73 -4.78
C GLY A 68 -0.20 2.76 -3.60
N LEU A 69 -0.33 3.30 -2.40
CA LEU A 69 -0.50 2.49 -1.19
C LEU A 69 -1.96 2.18 -0.99
N HIS A 70 -2.28 0.94 -0.64
CA HIS A 70 -3.65 0.52 -0.38
C HIS A 70 -3.76 -0.44 0.81
N PHE A 71 -4.87 -0.30 1.53
CA PHE A 71 -5.26 -1.17 2.64
C PHE A 71 -6.67 -1.67 2.39
N VAL A 72 -6.93 -2.95 2.70
CA VAL A 72 -8.19 -3.60 2.36
C VAL A 72 -8.78 -4.29 3.58
N LYS A 73 -10.09 -4.10 3.77
CA LYS A 73 -10.90 -4.83 4.73
C LYS A 73 -12.09 -5.46 4.02
N ASN A 74 -12.34 -6.74 4.27
CA ASN A 74 -13.57 -7.42 3.82
C ASN A 74 -14.73 -7.15 4.80
N SER A 75 -15.94 -6.95 4.26
CA SER A 75 -17.14 -6.73 5.06
C SER A 75 -17.81 -8.05 5.53
N GLY A 76 -17.35 -9.18 5.00
CA GLY A 76 -17.88 -10.52 5.25
C GLY A 76 -17.15 -11.53 4.37
N SER A 77 -17.66 -12.76 4.30
CA SER A 77 -17.12 -13.78 3.38
C SER A 77 -17.32 -13.35 1.93
N ASN A 78 -16.26 -13.42 1.12
CA ASN A 78 -16.27 -13.07 -0.29
C ASN A 78 -15.21 -13.85 -1.07
N ILE A 79 -15.25 -13.72 -2.40
CA ILE A 79 -14.24 -14.24 -3.32
C ILE A 79 -13.78 -13.07 -4.19
N ALA A 80 -12.47 -12.93 -4.37
CA ALA A 80 -11.86 -11.96 -5.26
C ALA A 80 -10.66 -12.60 -5.95
N GLU A 81 -10.44 -12.23 -7.21
CA GLU A 81 -9.25 -12.60 -7.98
C GLU A 81 -8.41 -11.34 -8.23
N ALA A 82 -7.09 -11.47 -8.23
CA ALA A 82 -6.18 -10.37 -8.51
C ALA A 82 -4.93 -10.85 -9.24
N THR A 83 -4.44 -10.03 -10.16
CA THR A 83 -3.15 -10.21 -10.83
C THR A 83 -2.43 -8.87 -10.98
N ASN A 84 -1.12 -8.91 -11.17
CA ASN A 84 -0.32 -7.73 -11.49
C ASN A 84 -0.16 -7.62 -13.01
N TYR A 85 -0.16 -6.40 -13.52
CA TYR A 85 0.11 -6.08 -14.91
C TYR A 85 1.11 -4.91 -14.99
N VAL A 86 1.80 -4.81 -16.13
CA VAL A 86 2.80 -3.78 -16.39
C VAL A 86 2.42 -3.05 -17.67
N SER A 87 2.23 -1.73 -17.59
CA SER A 87 2.17 -0.82 -18.75
C SER A 87 3.55 -0.22 -19.03
N GLU A 88 3.74 0.45 -20.17
CA GLU A 88 5.01 1.12 -20.50
C GLU A 88 5.43 2.13 -19.42
N ASP A 89 4.50 2.96 -18.95
CA ASP A 89 4.72 3.98 -17.91
C ASP A 89 5.13 3.40 -16.53
N TRP A 90 4.88 2.11 -16.27
CA TRP A 90 5.32 1.46 -15.03
C TRP A 90 6.85 1.47 -14.88
N VAL A 91 7.58 1.49 -15.99
CA VAL A 91 9.04 1.48 -16.02
C VAL A 91 9.64 2.62 -15.19
N GLU A 92 9.01 3.79 -15.18
CA GLU A 92 9.46 4.96 -14.41
C GLU A 92 9.28 4.78 -12.90
N HIS A 93 8.31 3.97 -12.50
CA HIS A 93 7.94 3.75 -11.09
C HIS A 93 8.55 2.49 -10.49
N ARG A 94 9.26 1.67 -11.28
CA ARG A 94 9.80 0.41 -10.81
C ARG A 94 10.87 0.64 -9.74
N LYS A 95 10.81 -0.13 -8.66
CA LYS A 95 11.96 -0.28 -7.76
C LYS A 95 12.98 -1.19 -8.45
N THR A 96 14.18 -0.68 -8.69
CA THR A 96 15.30 -1.51 -9.12
C THR A 96 15.94 -2.14 -7.88
N PHE A 97 15.75 -3.44 -7.70
CA PHE A 97 16.57 -4.20 -6.76
C PHE A 97 17.95 -4.40 -7.40
N PRO A 98 19.06 -4.21 -6.67
CA PRO A 98 20.36 -4.59 -7.18
C PRO A 98 20.28 -6.05 -7.62
N ARG A 99 20.63 -6.34 -8.88
CA ARG A 99 20.91 -7.73 -9.23
C ARG A 99 22.12 -8.10 -8.39
N GLY A 100 21.95 -8.99 -7.42
CA GLY A 100 23.11 -9.69 -6.87
C GLY A 100 23.89 -10.26 -8.05
N ASN A 101 25.21 -10.16 -8.02
CA ASN A 101 26.06 -10.81 -9.01
C ASN A 101 25.68 -12.30 -9.01
N ALA A 102 24.96 -12.73 -10.04
CA ALA A 102 24.72 -14.14 -10.32
C ALA A 102 26.02 -14.80 -10.76
#